data_AF-A0A8X7C609-F1
#
_entry.id   AF-A0A8X7C609-F1
#
_cell.length_a   1.000
_cell.length_b   1.000
_cell.length_c   1.000
_cell.angle_alpha   90.00
_cell.angle_beta   90.00
_cell.angle_gamma   90.00
#
_symmetry.space_group_name_H-M   'P 1'
#
loop_
_entity.id
_entity.type
_entity.pdbx_description
1 polymer ?
#
loop_
_entity_poly.entity_id
_entity_poly.type
_entity_poly.pdbx_seq_one_letter_code
_entity_poly.pdbx_strand_id
1 'polypeptide(L)'
;MADIHFISGVVVGNALKARRLYGEQFPSRHLPKRKTFERLHQRLRKTGSFVSGMHDIGCTRSARTPELEEHVLREFEEQPKTSTRTVSAAANVSHMTVWQRFLGAEGL
;
A
#
# COMPACT_ATOMS: atom_id res chain seq x y z
N MET A 1 -5.00 17.96 -5.49
CA MET A 1 -6.15 17.71 -4.57
C MET A 1 -6.62 18.98 -3.87
N ALA A 2 -5.76 19.97 -3.62
CA ALA A 2 -6.14 21.25 -3.00
C ALA A 2 -7.36 21.91 -3.69
N ASP A 3 -7.34 22.05 -5.02
CA ASP A 3 -8.44 22.71 -5.76
C ASP A 3 -9.77 21.94 -5.66
N ILE A 4 -9.71 20.61 -5.71
CA ILE A 4 -10.89 19.74 -5.59
C ILE A 4 -11.48 19.85 -4.18
N HIS A 5 -10.62 19.86 -3.16
CA HIS A 5 -11.02 20.09 -1.77
C HIS A 5 -11.66 21.46 -1.59
N PHE A 6 -11.01 22.51 -2.08
CA PHE A 6 -11.47 23.89 -1.99
C PHE A 6 -12.87 24.05 -2.61
N ILE A 7 -13.04 23.58 -3.85
CA ILE A 7 -14.35 23.62 -4.52
C ILE A 7 -15.38 22.76 -3.81
N SER A 8 -15.01 21.58 -3.28
CA SER A 8 -15.94 20.75 -2.50
C SER A 8 -16.45 21.46 -1.24
N GLY A 9 -15.58 22.26 -0.60
CA GLY A 9 -15.94 23.09 0.56
C GLY A 9 -16.91 24.20 0.20
N VAL A 10 -16.64 24.92 -0.91
CA VAL A 10 -17.49 26.02 -1.41
C VAL A 10 -18.93 25.57 -1.69
N VAL A 11 -19.12 24.34 -2.18
CA VAL A 11 -20.45 23.81 -2.54
C VAL A 11 -21.07 22.92 -1.47
N VAL A 12 -20.56 22.97 -0.23
CA VAL A 12 -21.10 22.22 0.93
C VAL A 12 -21.23 20.72 0.60
N GLY A 13 -20.21 20.13 -0.02
CA GLY A 13 -20.17 18.69 -0.32
C GLY A 13 -21.06 18.22 -1.48
N ASN A 14 -21.74 19.10 -2.21
CA ASN A 14 -22.50 18.70 -3.40
C ASN A 14 -21.56 18.37 -4.57
N ALA A 15 -21.35 17.08 -4.83
CA ALA A 15 -20.41 16.60 -5.85
C ALA A 15 -20.77 17.00 -7.30
N LEU A 16 -22.06 17.22 -7.62
CA LEU A 16 -22.48 17.64 -8.96
C LEU A 16 -22.16 19.11 -9.20
N LYS A 17 -22.50 19.96 -8.21
CA LYS A 17 -22.14 21.38 -8.25
C LYS A 17 -20.62 21.57 -8.24
N ALA A 18 -19.90 20.78 -7.43
CA ALA A 18 -18.44 20.80 -7.37
C ALA A 18 -17.83 20.51 -8.75
N ARG A 19 -18.32 19.48 -9.45
CA ARG A 19 -17.83 19.13 -10.78
C ARG A 19 -18.06 20.27 -11.77
N ARG A 20 -19.25 20.86 -11.78
CA ARG A 20 -19.58 21.96 -12.69
C ARG A 20 -18.67 23.17 -12.45
N LEU A 21 -18.59 23.63 -11.20
CA LEU A 21 -17.72 24.76 -10.81
C LEU A 21 -16.24 24.49 -11.09
N TYR A 22 -15.78 23.25 -10.91
CA TYR A 22 -14.40 22.87 -11.24
C TYR A 22 -14.12 23.02 -12.74
N GLY A 23 -15.05 22.60 -13.60
CA GLY A 23 -14.91 22.76 -15.05
C GLY A 23 -14.95 24.22 -15.49
N GLU A 24 -15.78 25.04 -14.84
CA GLU A 24 -15.89 26.48 -15.11
C GLU A 24 -14.63 27.24 -14.66
N GLN A 25 -14.07 26.93 -13.49
CA GLN A 25 -12.86 27.60 -12.97
C GLN A 25 -11.55 27.10 -13.59
N PHE A 26 -11.51 25.84 -14.06
CA PHE A 26 -10.31 25.25 -14.65
C PHE A 26 -10.58 24.62 -16.02
N PRO A 27 -10.86 25.42 -17.07
CA PRO A 27 -11.30 24.92 -18.37
C PRO A 27 -10.28 24.01 -19.07
N SER A 28 -8.98 24.25 -18.84
CA SER A 28 -7.88 23.52 -19.50
C SER A 28 -7.43 22.26 -18.74
N ARG A 29 -8.09 21.91 -17.61
CA ARG A 29 -7.71 20.75 -16.79
C ARG A 29 -8.68 19.59 -17.00
N HIS A 30 -8.18 18.37 -16.79
CA HIS A 30 -9.02 17.18 -16.83
C HIS A 30 -10.10 17.24 -15.74
N LEU A 31 -11.37 17.19 -16.16
CA LEU A 31 -12.51 17.28 -15.27
C LEU A 31 -12.62 16.04 -14.36
N PRO A 32 -12.51 16.18 -13.02
CA PRO A 32 -12.64 15.05 -12.12
C PRO A 32 -14.05 14.44 -12.18
N LYS A 33 -14.12 13.10 -12.06
CA LYS A 33 -15.40 12.40 -11.99
C LYS A 33 -16.14 12.78 -10.70
N ARG A 34 -17.48 12.76 -10.73
CA ARG A 34 -18.35 12.98 -9.54
C ARG A 34 -17.90 12.14 -8.33
N LYS A 35 -17.56 10.87 -8.58
CA LYS A 35 -17.08 9.93 -7.57
C LYS A 35 -15.79 10.37 -6.86
N THR A 36 -14.95 11.18 -7.50
CA THR A 36 -13.73 11.70 -6.88
C THR A 36 -14.08 12.66 -5.74
N PHE A 37 -15.04 13.56 -5.95
CA PHE A 37 -15.55 14.48 -4.92
C PHE A 37 -16.22 13.72 -3.76
N GLU A 38 -17.07 12.73 -4.06
CA GLU A 38 -17.73 11.89 -3.03
C GLU A 38 -16.70 11.14 -2.17
N ARG A 39 -15.71 10.50 -2.79
CA ARG A 39 -14.67 9.74 -2.08
C ARG A 39 -13.78 10.65 -1.25
N LEU A 40 -13.49 11.86 -1.73
CA LEU A 40 -12.72 12.84 -0.98
C LEU A 40 -13.41 13.18 0.36
N HIS A 41 -14.69 13.52 0.30
CA HIS A 41 -15.49 13.82 1.49
C HIS A 41 -15.60 12.61 2.43
N GLN A 42 -15.86 11.43 1.87
CA GLN A 42 -15.92 10.19 2.66
C GLN A 42 -14.60 9.87 3.38
N ARG A 43 -13.46 10.08 2.72
CA ARG A 43 -12.14 9.86 3.33
C ARG A 43 -11.86 10.84 4.46
N LEU A 44 -12.11 12.13 4.25
CA LEU A 44 -12.01 13.13 5.32
C LEU A 44 -12.85 12.74 6.54
N ARG A 45 -14.10 12.33 6.32
CA ARG A 45 -15.00 11.93 7.41
C ARG A 45 -14.54 10.67 8.13
N LYS A 46 -13.96 9.70 7.42
CA LYS A 46 -13.59 8.39 7.97
C LYS A 46 -12.22 8.37 8.63
N THR A 47 -11.21 9.00 8.02
CA THR A 47 -9.81 8.89 8.41
C THR A 47 -9.13 10.23 8.66
N GLY A 48 -9.81 11.35 8.40
CA GLY A 48 -9.22 12.69 8.50
C GLY A 48 -8.09 12.97 7.50
N SER A 49 -7.86 12.05 6.55
CA SER A 49 -6.69 12.09 5.66
C SER A 49 -7.07 11.86 4.21
N PHE A 50 -6.38 12.54 3.30
CA PHE A 50 -6.48 12.33 1.85
C PHE A 50 -5.59 11.20 1.33
N VAL A 51 -4.68 10.71 2.18
CA VAL A 51 -3.75 9.63 1.84
C VAL A 51 -4.56 8.38 1.52
N SER A 52 -4.26 7.74 0.40
CA SER A 52 -4.79 6.41 0.11
C SER A 52 -4.20 5.42 1.11
N GLY A 53 -5.06 4.68 1.82
CA GLY A 53 -4.64 3.53 2.61
C GLY A 53 -4.05 2.46 1.70
N MET A 54 -2.76 2.57 1.40
CA MET A 54 -1.99 1.58 0.63
C MET A 54 -1.35 0.52 1.53
N HIS A 55 -1.63 0.56 2.85
CA HIS A 55 -1.04 -0.36 3.81
C HIS A 55 -1.37 -1.82 3.50
N ASP A 56 -2.56 -2.08 2.96
CA ASP A 56 -3.08 -3.42 2.67
C ASP A 56 -3.32 -3.68 1.17
N ILE A 57 -2.74 -2.86 0.29
CA ILE A 57 -2.88 -3.03 -1.16
C ILE A 57 -1.67 -3.81 -1.68
N GLY A 58 -1.86 -5.08 -2.01
CA GLY A 58 -0.83 -5.98 -2.54
C GLY A 58 -1.14 -7.45 -2.31
N CYS A 59 -0.27 -8.35 -2.77
CA CYS A 59 -0.32 -9.77 -2.38
C CYS A 59 -0.11 -9.85 -0.86
N THR A 60 -1.01 -10.54 -0.16
CA THR A 60 -0.82 -10.88 1.25
C THR A 60 0.56 -11.53 1.39
N ARG A 61 1.41 -10.93 2.24
CA ARG A 61 2.77 -11.40 2.49
C ARG A 61 2.72 -12.70 3.31
N SER A 62 2.20 -13.78 2.73
CA SER A 62 2.07 -15.09 3.38
C SER A 62 3.41 -15.64 3.86
N ALA A 63 4.52 -15.14 3.30
CA ALA A 63 5.87 -15.49 3.68
C ALA A 63 6.45 -14.67 4.86
N ARG A 64 5.62 -13.92 5.60
CA ARG A 64 6.02 -13.16 6.80
C ARG A 64 5.20 -13.57 8.03
N THR A 65 4.95 -14.85 8.17
CA THR A 65 4.42 -15.38 9.43
C THR A 65 5.61 -15.56 10.39
N PRO A 66 5.54 -15.10 11.66
CA PRO A 66 6.63 -15.26 12.62
C PRO A 66 7.13 -16.70 12.73
N GLU A 67 6.22 -17.66 12.60
CA GLU A 67 6.51 -19.10 12.65
C GLU A 67 7.42 -19.54 11.50
N LEU A 68 7.26 -18.93 10.32
CA LEU A 68 8.09 -19.23 9.15
C LEU A 68 9.46 -18.59 9.28
N GLU A 69 9.53 -17.38 9.82
CA GLU A 69 10.80 -16.69 10.06
C GLU A 69 11.63 -17.41 11.13
N GLU A 70 11.01 -17.85 12.22
CA GLU A 70 11.66 -18.65 13.26
C GLU A 70 12.15 -20.01 12.74
N HIS A 71 11.35 -20.69 11.89
CA HIS A 71 11.75 -21.96 11.30
C HIS A 71 12.99 -21.80 10.39
N VAL A 72 13.02 -20.76 9.55
CA VAL A 72 14.17 -20.47 8.69
C VAL A 72 15.41 -20.10 9.50
N LEU A 73 15.26 -19.30 10.58
CA LEU A 73 16.38 -18.95 11.47
C LEU A 73 16.98 -20.17 12.16
N ARG A 74 16.14 -21.07 12.67
CA ARG A 74 16.57 -22.32 13.32
C ARG A 74 17.41 -23.20 12.40
N GLU A 75 16.99 -23.35 11.14
CA GLU A 75 17.72 -24.13 10.15
C GLU A 75 19.14 -23.57 9.89
N PHE A 76 19.29 -22.25 9.91
CA PHE A 76 20.61 -21.59 9.78
C PHE A 76 21.45 -21.69 11.06
N GLU A 77 20.84 -21.61 12.24
CA GLU A 77 21.52 -21.80 13.52
C GLU A 77 22.05 -23.22 13.69
N GLU A 78 21.25 -24.23 13.32
CA GLU A 78 21.64 -25.63 13.38
C GLU A 78 22.73 -25.97 12.35
N GLN A 79 22.69 -25.35 11.17
CA GLN A 79 23.63 -25.62 10.08
C GLN A 79 24.04 -24.33 9.33
N PRO A 80 25.05 -23.60 9.83
CA PRO A 80 25.44 -22.29 9.29
C PRO A 80 26.03 -22.33 7.87
N LYS A 81 26.41 -23.52 7.37
CA LYS A 81 26.94 -23.71 6.01
C LYS A 81 25.87 -24.13 4.99
N THR A 82 24.61 -24.19 5.40
CA THR A 82 23.52 -24.66 4.55
C THR A 82 23.15 -23.62 3.50
N SER A 83 22.94 -24.08 2.27
CA SER A 83 22.55 -23.18 1.20
C SER A 83 21.13 -22.67 1.42
N THR A 84 20.89 -21.42 1.06
CA THR A 84 19.55 -20.82 1.04
C THR A 84 18.53 -21.66 0.26
N ARG A 85 18.97 -22.44 -0.74
CA ARG A 85 18.08 -23.33 -1.54
C ARG A 85 17.61 -24.53 -0.73
N THR A 86 18.47 -25.07 0.13
CA THR A 86 18.13 -26.17 1.03
C THR A 86 17.09 -25.74 2.05
N VAL A 87 17.30 -24.56 2.67
CA VAL A 87 16.35 -23.99 3.63
C VAL A 87 15.00 -23.64 2.98
N SER A 88 15.04 -23.15 1.74
CA SER A 88 13.85 -22.92 0.92
C SER A 88 13.02 -24.19 0.71
N ALA A 89 13.68 -25.33 0.46
CA ALA A 89 13.00 -26.61 0.29
C ALA A 89 12.40 -27.14 1.61
N ALA A 90 13.08 -26.95 2.74
CA ALA A 90 12.59 -27.36 4.05
C ALA A 90 11.39 -26.51 4.51
N ALA A 91 11.48 -25.19 4.36
CA ALA A 91 10.45 -24.24 4.79
C ALA A 91 9.30 -24.05 3.78
N ASN A 92 9.37 -24.69 2.61
CA ASN A 92 8.42 -24.52 1.49
C ASN A 92 8.21 -23.05 1.09
N VAL A 93 9.31 -22.28 1.03
CA VAL A 93 9.32 -20.86 0.67
C VAL A 93 10.21 -20.65 -0.54
N SER A 94 9.94 -19.65 -1.37
CA SER A 94 10.89 -19.26 -2.41
C SER A 94 12.27 -18.90 -1.82
N HIS A 95 13.31 -19.44 -2.45
CA HIS A 95 14.72 -19.11 -2.21
C HIS A 95 14.99 -17.59 -2.18
N MET A 96 14.28 -16.82 -3.02
CA MET A 96 14.40 -15.36 -3.07
C MET A 96 13.85 -14.69 -1.81
N THR A 97 12.81 -15.25 -1.18
CA THR A 97 12.32 -14.76 0.10
C THR A 97 13.36 -14.97 1.18
N VAL A 98 13.98 -16.16 1.22
CA VAL A 98 15.04 -16.47 2.19
C VAL A 98 16.22 -15.51 2.02
N TRP A 99 16.69 -15.31 0.78
CA TRP A 99 17.79 -14.38 0.50
C TRP A 99 17.46 -12.93 0.86
N GLN A 100 16.32 -12.38 0.40
CA GLN A 100 15.95 -10.99 0.67
C GLN A 100 15.72 -10.67 2.16
N ARG A 101 15.28 -11.66 2.93
CA ARG A 101 14.90 -11.50 4.34
C ARG A 101 16.09 -11.68 5.27
N PHE A 102 16.85 -12.75 5.08
CA PHE A 102 17.83 -13.22 6.06
C PHE A 102 19.28 -12.93 5.66
N LEU A 103 19.57 -12.69 4.38
CA LEU A 103 20.94 -12.41 3.92
C LEU A 103 21.10 -11.05 3.22
N GLY A 104 20.04 -10.52 2.62
CA GLY A 104 20.07 -9.23 1.92
C GLY A 104 19.82 -8.00 2.82
N ALA A 105 19.33 -8.22 4.06
CA ALA A 105 19.04 -7.16 5.02
C ALA A 105 20.16 -6.98 6.06
N GLU A 106 20.92 -8.04 6.36
CA GLU A 106 22.11 -8.00 7.19
C GLU A 106 23.33 -8.20 6.28
N GLY A 107 23.95 -7.10 5.86
CA GLY A 107 25.03 -7.12 4.89
C GLY A 107 26.22 -7.99 5.34
N LEU A 108 26.41 -9.10 4.64
CA LEU A 108 27.73 -9.63 4.29
C LEU A 108 28.02 -9.31 2.82
#